data_AF-A0ABD1PAG1-F1
#
_entry.id   AF-A0ABD1PAG1-F1
#
_cell.length_a   1.000
_cell.length_b   1.000
_cell.length_c   1.000
_cell.angle_alpha   90.00
_cell.angle_beta   90.00
_cell.angle_gamma   90.00
#
_symmetry.space_group_name_H-M   'P 1'
#
loop_
_entity.id
_entity.type
_entity.pdbx_description
1 polymer ?
#
loop_
_entity_poly.entity_id
_entity_poly.type
_entity_poly.pdbx_seq_one_letter_code
_entity_poly.pdbx_strand_id
1 'polypeptide(L)'
;MSGVWVFKNGVVRLVENPGECHGRKMLVHVPSNDVITSYAILERKLSSLGWERYYDDPSLLQFHKRSTVHLISLPKDFNKFKSMNMYDIVVKNRNEFEKAVVVLGVCVAVMPTDCESWDFHKGVKNRHT
;
A
#
# COMPACT_ATOMS: atom_id res chain seq x y z
N MET A 1 -16.10 1.93 11.78
CA MET A 1 -16.10 0.51 12.18
C MET A 1 -15.01 -0.19 11.36
N SER A 2 -13.98 -0.80 11.95
CA SER A 2 -12.83 -1.34 11.18
C SER A 2 -12.68 -2.85 11.41
N GLY A 3 -13.33 -3.65 10.56
CA GLY A 3 -13.31 -5.11 10.62
C GLY A 3 -12.28 -5.72 9.67
N VAL A 4 -11.53 -6.72 10.14
CA VAL A 4 -10.62 -7.50 9.32
C VAL A 4 -11.38 -8.69 8.72
N TRP A 5 -11.33 -8.84 7.39
CA TRP A 5 -12.04 -9.89 6.66
C TRP A 5 -11.07 -11.04 6.35
N VAL A 6 -11.32 -12.23 6.89
CA VAL A 6 -10.54 -13.44 6.59
C VAL A 6 -11.39 -14.38 5.75
N PHE A 7 -10.97 -14.65 4.52
CA PHE A 7 -11.58 -15.69 3.67
C PHE A 7 -10.89 -17.02 3.91
N LYS A 8 -11.55 -17.94 4.63
CA LYS A 8 -11.20 -19.36 4.66
C LYS A 8 -12.45 -20.20 4.44
N ASN A 9 -12.44 -21.01 3.38
CA ASN A 9 -13.39 -22.09 3.11
C ASN A 9 -14.88 -21.66 3.04
N GLY A 10 -15.17 -20.49 2.45
CA GLY A 10 -16.54 -20.04 2.19
C GLY A 10 -17.30 -19.49 3.40
N VAL A 11 -16.65 -19.37 4.58
CA VAL A 11 -17.25 -18.76 5.77
C VAL A 11 -16.55 -17.45 6.08
N VAL A 12 -17.31 -16.36 6.03
CA VAL A 12 -16.86 -15.03 6.48
C VAL A 12 -16.95 -15.00 8.00
N ARG A 13 -15.84 -14.75 8.69
CA ARG A 13 -15.86 -14.42 10.13
C ARG A 13 -15.32 -13.00 10.33
N LEU A 14 -16.19 -12.13 10.84
CA LEU A 14 -15.80 -10.81 11.32
C LEU A 14 -15.02 -11.02 12.62
N VAL A 15 -13.70 -10.85 12.57
CA VAL A 15 -12.88 -10.81 13.78
C VAL A 15 -12.94 -9.39 14.33
N GLU A 16 -13.42 -9.24 15.56
CA GLU A 16 -13.37 -7.99 16.31
C GLU A 16 -11.91 -7.57 16.44
N ASN A 17 -11.56 -6.46 15.81
CA ASN A 17 -10.20 -5.96 15.70
C ASN A 17 -9.84 -5.30 17.05
N PRO A 18 -8.87 -5.80 17.84
CA PRO A 18 -8.32 -5.01 18.92
C PRO A 18 -7.74 -3.74 18.28
N GLY A 19 -8.16 -2.58 18.80
CA GLY A 19 -7.82 -1.27 18.26
C GLY A 19 -6.35 -1.16 17.89
N GLU A 20 -6.10 -0.55 16.73
CA GLU A 20 -4.79 -0.42 16.10
C GLU A 20 -4.10 -1.76 15.81
N CYS A 21 -4.34 -2.27 14.60
CA CYS A 21 -3.50 -3.32 14.05
C CYS A 21 -2.04 -2.82 13.93
N HIS A 22 -1.24 -3.04 14.98
CA HIS A 22 0.21 -2.86 15.02
C HIS A 22 0.95 -3.87 14.12
N GLY A 23 0.23 -4.58 13.25
CA GLY A 23 0.82 -5.44 12.24
C GLY A 23 1.51 -4.60 11.16
N ARG A 24 2.62 -5.11 10.61
CA ARG A 24 3.32 -4.46 9.50
C ARG A 24 2.35 -4.35 8.32
N LYS A 25 2.09 -3.10 7.90
CA LYS A 25 1.31 -2.79 6.68
C LYS A 25 2.16 -3.18 5.47
N MET A 26 1.56 -3.93 4.55
CA MET A 26 2.21 -4.44 3.36
C MET A 26 1.33 -4.15 2.14
N LEU A 27 1.98 -4.07 0.99
CA LEU A 27 1.32 -4.00 -0.30
C LEU A 27 1.33 -5.41 -0.91
N VAL A 28 0.21 -5.87 -1.42
CA VAL A 28 0.06 -7.19 -2.04
C VAL A 28 -0.43 -7.02 -3.46
N HIS A 29 0.14 -7.77 -4.39
CA HIS A 29 -0.35 -7.89 -5.75
C HIS A 29 -1.39 -9.00 -5.81
N VAL A 30 -2.65 -8.64 -6.06
CA VAL A 30 -3.81 -9.52 -5.92
C VAL A 30 -3.75 -10.71 -6.90
N PRO A 31 -3.51 -10.52 -8.21
CA PRO A 31 -3.55 -11.64 -9.17
C PRO A 31 -2.53 -12.75 -8.91
N SER A 32 -1.38 -12.40 -8.32
CA SER A 32 -0.32 -13.39 -8.02
C SER A 32 -0.17 -13.69 -6.53
N ASN A 33 -0.98 -13.07 -5.67
CA ASN A 33 -0.87 -13.14 -4.22
C ASN A 33 0.55 -12.86 -3.69
N ASP A 34 1.33 -12.02 -4.39
CA ASP A 34 2.72 -11.72 -4.03
C ASP A 34 2.78 -10.52 -3.09
N VAL A 35 3.49 -10.68 -1.98
CA VAL A 35 3.79 -9.57 -1.08
C VAL A 35 4.93 -8.72 -1.64
N ILE A 36 4.71 -7.41 -1.72
CA ILE A 36 5.72 -6.47 -2.21
C ILE A 36 6.70 -6.16 -1.07
N THR A 37 7.87 -6.79 -1.13
CA THR A 37 8.94 -6.65 -0.12
C THR A 37 10.11 -5.78 -0.60
N SER A 38 10.15 -5.40 -1.87
CA SER A 38 11.20 -4.55 -2.45
C SER A 38 10.69 -3.81 -3.69
N TYR A 39 11.41 -2.74 -4.08
CA TYR A 39 11.11 -2.01 -5.31
C TYR A 39 11.32 -2.82 -6.59
N ALA A 40 12.24 -3.79 -6.60
CA ALA A 40 12.43 -4.66 -7.76
C ALA A 40 11.17 -5.51 -8.05
N ILE A 41 10.52 -6.04 -7.01
CA ILE A 41 9.26 -6.78 -7.15
C ILE A 41 8.15 -5.83 -7.59
N LEU A 42 8.03 -4.66 -6.95
CA LEU A 42 7.01 -3.68 -7.29
C LEU A 42 7.11 -3.22 -8.75
N GLU A 43 8.32 -2.88 -9.19
CA GLU A 43 8.61 -2.44 -10.54
C GLU A 43 8.22 -3.49 -11.56
N ARG A 44 8.62 -4.76 -11.36
CA ARG A 44 8.21 -5.84 -12.25
C ARG A 44 6.69 -5.95 -12.41
N LYS A 45 5.94 -5.83 -11.32
CA LYS A 45 4.46 -5.87 -11.35
C LYS A 45 3.88 -4.64 -12.03
N LEU A 46 4.38 -3.44 -11.71
CA LEU A 46 3.97 -2.20 -12.34
C LEU A 46 4.27 -2.20 -13.86
N SER A 47 5.43 -2.71 -14.28
CA SER A 47 5.81 -2.85 -15.68
C SER A 47 4.88 -3.79 -16.44
N SER A 48 4.44 -4.91 -15.83
CA SER A 48 3.42 -5.77 -16.46
C SER A 48 2.07 -5.08 -16.66
N LEU A 49 1.80 -4.02 -15.90
CA LEU A 49 0.60 -3.19 -16.00
C LEU A 49 0.79 -1.95 -16.89
N GLY A 50 1.94 -1.83 -17.57
CA GLY A 50 2.27 -0.74 -18.49
C GLY A 50 2.80 0.53 -17.81
N TRP A 51 3.29 0.44 -16.58
CA TRP A 51 4.01 1.54 -15.93
C TRP A 51 5.50 1.51 -16.28
N GLU A 52 6.06 2.71 -16.45
CA GLU A 52 7.43 2.90 -16.90
C GLU A 52 8.14 3.94 -16.05
N ARG A 53 9.46 3.79 -15.92
CA ARG A 53 10.30 4.78 -15.25
C ARG A 53 10.18 6.13 -15.95
N TYR A 54 9.85 7.16 -15.19
CA TYR A 54 9.63 8.51 -15.72
C TYR A 54 10.91 9.36 -15.66
N TYR A 55 11.50 9.49 -14.47
CA TYR A 55 12.77 10.19 -14.26
C TYR A 55 13.74 9.36 -13.42
N ASP A 56 15.03 9.50 -13.73
CA ASP A 56 16.12 9.02 -12.87
C ASP A 56 16.55 10.14 -11.92
N ASP A 57 15.68 10.43 -10.95
CA ASP A 57 16.00 11.33 -9.85
C ASP A 57 16.85 10.57 -8.81
N PRO A 58 17.98 11.13 -8.32
CA PRO A 58 18.77 10.51 -7.27
C PRO A 58 18.01 10.34 -5.94
N SER A 59 16.95 11.10 -5.71
CA SER A 59 16.18 11.14 -4.45
C SER A 59 14.84 10.39 -4.50
N LEU A 60 14.28 10.18 -5.70
CA LEU A 60 12.93 9.62 -5.89
C LEU A 60 12.90 8.48 -6.91
N LEU A 61 11.87 7.64 -6.76
CA LEU A 61 11.52 6.57 -7.69
C LEU A 61 10.16 6.91 -8.31
N GLN A 62 10.14 7.27 -9.59
CA GLN A 62 8.90 7.69 -10.26
C GLN A 62 8.50 6.76 -11.40
N PHE A 63 7.21 6.44 -11.45
CA PHE A 63 6.60 5.65 -12.50
C PHE A 63 5.47 6.42 -13.14
N HIS A 64 5.45 6.47 -14.47
CA HIS A 64 4.33 7.01 -15.25
C HIS A 64 3.67 5.88 -16.03
N LYS A 65 2.40 6.04 -16.35
CA LYS A 65 1.69 5.09 -17.22
C LYS A 65 1.35 5.80 -18.52
N ARG A 66 1.94 5.40 -19.66
CA ARG A 66 1.76 6.12 -20.94
C ARG A 66 0.30 6.30 -21.37
N SER A 67 -0.56 5.36 -21.00
CA SER A 67 -1.98 5.39 -21.35
C SER A 67 -2.82 6.33 -20.48
N THR A 68 -2.26 6.90 -19.41
CA THR A 68 -2.98 7.80 -18.48
C THR A 68 -2.10 8.96 -18.04
N VAL A 69 -2.66 9.92 -17.30
CA VAL A 69 -1.89 11.02 -16.70
C VAL A 69 -1.35 10.67 -15.30
N HIS A 70 -1.39 9.39 -14.91
CA HIS A 70 -1.03 8.98 -13.56
C HIS A 70 0.48 8.86 -13.39
N LEU A 71 0.96 9.39 -12.26
CA LEU A 71 2.36 9.37 -11.83
C LEU A 71 2.46 8.87 -10.39
N ILE A 72 3.15 7.76 -10.16
CA ILE A 72 3.46 7.24 -8.81
C ILE A 72 4.84 7.77 -8.42
N SER A 73 4.94 8.40 -7.25
CA SER A 73 6.21 8.91 -6.71
C SER A 73 6.53 8.24 -5.38
N LEU A 74 7.66 7.54 -5.32
CA LEU A 74 8.11 6.79 -4.16
C LEU A 74 9.49 7.30 -3.70
N PRO A 75 9.84 7.15 -2.42
CA PRO A 75 11.22 7.34 -1.99
C PRO A 75 12.12 6.28 -2.65
N LYS A 76 13.40 6.62 -2.86
CA LYS A 76 14.36 5.65 -3.43
C LYS A 76 14.71 4.51 -2.46
N ASP A 77 14.67 4.80 -1.16
CA ASP A 77 14.90 3.84 -0.09
C ASP A 77 13.58 3.19 0.34
N PHE A 78 13.52 1.85 0.25
CA PHE A 78 12.33 1.06 0.60
C PHE A 78 11.99 1.15 2.09
N ASN A 79 12.97 1.45 2.97
CA ASN A 79 12.70 1.66 4.40
C ASN A 79 11.83 2.90 4.65
N LYS A 80 11.79 3.84 3.69
CA LYS A 80 10.93 5.03 3.73
C LYS A 80 9.58 4.79 3.06
N PHE A 81 9.30 3.57 2.58
CA PHE A 81 8.05 3.20 1.95
C PHE A 81 6.91 3.16 2.99
N LYS A 82 6.07 4.20 2.98
CA LYS A 82 4.98 4.40 3.97
C LYS A 82 3.60 4.09 3.39
N SER A 83 2.60 4.05 4.28
CA SER A 83 1.19 3.83 3.94
C SER A 83 0.61 4.78 2.89
N MET A 84 1.09 6.03 2.83
CA MET A 84 0.69 7.00 1.80
C MET A 84 1.14 6.55 0.41
N ASN A 85 2.36 6.05 0.29
CA ASN A 85 2.89 5.53 -0.97
C ASN A 85 2.13 4.28 -1.42
N MET A 86 1.81 3.37 -0.48
CA MET A 86 0.98 2.20 -0.75
C MET A 86 -0.42 2.60 -1.22
N TYR A 87 -1.03 3.62 -0.61
CA TYR A 87 -2.35 4.11 -0.99
C TYR A 87 -2.35 4.62 -2.43
N ASP A 88 -1.35 5.43 -2.77
CA ASP A 88 -1.22 5.98 -4.11
C ASP A 88 -1.19 4.89 -5.20
N ILE A 89 -0.43 3.81 -4.95
CA ILE A 89 -0.37 2.65 -5.85
C ILE A 89 -1.72 1.95 -5.97
N VAL A 90 -2.39 1.67 -4.84
CA VAL A 90 -3.70 0.98 -4.82
C VAL A 90 -4.76 1.80 -5.55
N VAL A 91 -4.85 3.11 -5.30
CA VAL A 91 -5.85 3.96 -5.95
C VAL A 91 -5.64 4.02 -7.47
N LYS A 92 -4.39 3.99 -7.93
CA LYS A 92 -4.03 4.01 -9.36
C LYS A 92 -4.13 2.65 -10.05
N ASN A 93 -4.26 1.56 -9.29
CA ASN A 93 -4.28 0.19 -9.79
C ASN A 93 -5.29 -0.67 -8.99
N ARG A 94 -6.53 -0.17 -8.85
CA ARG A 94 -7.53 -0.64 -7.87
C ARG A 94 -7.80 -2.15 -7.85
N ASN A 95 -7.64 -2.84 -8.99
CA ASN A 95 -7.93 -4.27 -9.11
C ASN A 95 -6.66 -5.15 -9.06
N GLU A 96 -5.48 -4.54 -9.01
CA GLU A 96 -4.19 -5.23 -9.12
C GLU A 96 -3.46 -5.28 -7.78
N PHE A 97 -3.70 -4.28 -6.90
CA PHE A 97 -3.03 -4.17 -5.62
C PHE A 97 -3.99 -3.90 -4.48
N GLU A 98 -3.67 -4.46 -3.31
CA GLU A 98 -4.37 -4.23 -2.06
C GLU A 98 -3.40 -3.99 -0.90
N LYS A 99 -3.89 -3.32 0.16
CA LYS A 99 -3.17 -3.23 1.43
C LYS A 99 -3.49 -4.47 2.26
N ALA A 100 -2.46 -5.11 2.78
CA ALA A 100 -2.59 -6.19 3.74
C ALA A 100 -1.89 -5.82 5.06
N VAL A 101 -2.31 -6.46 6.14
CA VAL A 101 -1.64 -6.40 7.43
C VAL A 101 -1.27 -7.82 7.84
N VAL A 102 -0.04 -8.01 8.32
CA VAL A 102 0.39 -9.29 8.89
C VAL A 102 -0.01 -9.34 10.36
N VAL A 103 -0.92 -10.26 10.70
CA VAL A 103 -1.36 -10.54 12.07
C VAL A 103 -0.89 -11.94 12.44
N LEU A 104 -0.06 -12.08 13.48
CA LEU A 104 0.47 -13.37 13.95
C LEU A 104 1.10 -14.22 12.82
N GLY A 105 1.80 -13.58 11.88
CA GLY A 105 2.44 -14.26 10.74
C GLY A 105 1.52 -14.55 9.54
N VAL A 106 0.24 -14.20 9.61
CA VAL A 106 -0.73 -14.37 8.51
C VAL A 106 -0.99 -13.05 7.82
N CYS A 107 -0.85 -12.99 6.49
CA CYS A 107 -1.23 -11.81 5.69
C CYS A 107 -2.76 -11.76 5.56
N VAL A 108 -3.38 -10.67 6.02
CA VAL A 108 -4.82 -10.46 5.90
C VAL A 108 -5.08 -9.18 5.10
N ALA A 109 -5.93 -9.27 4.08
CA ALA A 109 -6.34 -8.11 3.28
C ALA A 109 -7.14 -7.13 4.15
N VAL A 110 -6.77 -5.86 4.11
CA VAL A 110 -7.54 -4.78 4.75
C VAL A 110 -8.46 -4.22 3.69
N MET A 111 -9.73 -4.63 3.74
CA MET A 111 -10.78 -3.98 2.96
C MET A 111 -10.81 -2.49 3.29
N PRO A 112 -10.96 -1.59 2.30
CA PRO A 112 -11.11 -0.17 2.55
C PRO A 112 -12.50 0.11 3.12
N THR A 113 -12.73 -0.21 4.40
CA THR A 113 -13.90 0.30 5.13
C THR A 113 -13.56 1.68 5.68
N ASP A 114 -14.27 2.67 5.14
CA ASP A 114 -14.40 4.06 5.56
C ASP A 114 -13.19 5.00 5.39
N CYS A 115 -13.38 5.98 4.51
CA CYS A 115 -12.49 7.08 4.17
C CYS A 115 -12.27 8.12 5.29
N GLU A 116 -12.82 7.98 6.50
CA GLU A 116 -12.93 9.12 7.44
C GLU A 116 -12.07 9.08 8.70
N SER A 117 -11.14 8.13 8.85
CA SER A 117 -10.24 8.15 10.02
C SER A 117 -8.89 7.55 9.70
N TRP A 118 -8.05 8.30 8.97
CA TRP A 118 -6.68 7.87 8.71
C TRP A 118 -5.74 9.05 8.92
N ASP A 119 -5.22 9.11 10.14
CA ASP A 119 -4.34 10.14 10.69
C ASP A 119 -3.40 10.79 9.67
N PHE A 120 -3.82 11.96 9.23
CA PHE A 120 -2.94 12.96 8.70
C PHE A 120 -2.23 13.65 9.87
N HIS A 121 -1.30 12.93 10.51
CA HIS A 121 -0.36 13.56 11.45
C HIS A 121 0.59 14.45 10.62
N LYS A 122 0.12 15.65 10.27
CA LYS A 122 1.03 16.74 9.96
C LYS A 122 1.85 16.98 11.22
N GLY A 123 3.14 16.68 11.15
CA GLY A 123 4.10 17.20 12.11
C GLY A 123 4.04 18.72 12.09
N VAL A 124 3.29 19.29 13.03
CA VAL A 124 3.43 20.70 13.41
C VAL A 124 4.75 20.78 14.16
N LYS A 125 5.78 21.24 13.44
CA LYS A 125 7.02 21.72 14.05
C LYS A 125 6.66 22.92 14.92
N ASN A 126 6.57 22.73 16.23
CA ASN A 126 6.69 23.86 17.15
C ASN A 126 8.18 24.23 17.23
N ARG A 127 8.50 25.33 16.56
CA ARG A 127 9.75 26.07 16.68
C ARG A 127 9.38 27.44 17.26
N HIS A 128 10.28 27.95 18.11
CA HIS A 128 10.30 29.26 18.76
C HIS A 128 9.48 29.37 20.05
N THR A 129 10.00 29.93 21.14
CA THR A 129 11.34 30.41 21.57
C THR A 129 11.20 30.56 23.08
#